data_AF-A0A4W5KKE1-F1
#
_entry.id   AF-A0A4W5KKE1-F1
#
_cell.length_a   1.000
_cell.length_b   1.000
_cell.length_c   1.000
_cell.angle_alpha   90.00
_cell.angle_beta   90.00
_cell.angle_gamma   90.00
#
_symmetry.space_group_name_H-M   'P 1'
#
loop_
_entity.id
_entity.type
_entity.pdbx_description
1 polymer ?
#
loop_
_entity_poly.entity_id
_entity_poly.type
_entity_poly.pdbx_seq_one_letter_code
_entity_poly.pdbx_strand_id
1 'polypeptide(L)'
;MYTSGALFVAFSSSALSVLLFPALSCISVGGILFLVTNMQIGNLFGSARSTIITLYNGAFDSSSALFLIIKLLFEAGISLRASFLFLAACGIIHLVRTFLLLPRTHIPYPLPEGYTYG
;
A
#
# COMPACT_ATOMS: atom_id res chain seq x y z
N MET A 1 7.06 6.79 -0.60
CA MET A 1 7.46 5.63 -1.42
C MET A 1 6.30 5.18 -2.32
N TYR A 2 5.21 4.60 -1.79
CA TYR A 2 4.06 4.19 -2.61
C TYR A 2 3.35 5.38 -3.31
N THR A 3 2.91 6.39 -2.55
CA THR A 3 2.22 7.58 -3.09
C THR A 3 3.12 8.40 -4.03
N SER A 4 4.42 8.49 -3.75
CA SER A 4 5.40 9.13 -4.63
C SER A 4 5.57 8.39 -5.95
N GLY A 5 5.55 7.05 -5.94
CA GLY A 5 5.57 6.24 -7.16
C GLY A 5 4.29 6.41 -8.01
N ALA A 6 3.11 6.44 -7.38
CA ALA A 6 1.85 6.72 -8.07
C ALA A 6 1.83 8.12 -8.71
N LEU A 7 2.38 9.13 -8.03
CA LEU A 7 2.54 10.48 -8.59
C LEU A 7 3.53 10.49 -9.77
N PHE A 8 4.65 9.77 -9.70
CA PHE A 8 5.56 9.65 -10.84
C PHE A 8 4.90 9.02 -12.07
N VAL A 9 4.03 8.02 -11.89
CA VAL A 9 3.24 7.47 -13.01
C VAL A 9 2.24 8.50 -13.53
N ALA A 10 1.56 9.24 -12.64
CA ALA A 10 0.58 10.26 -13.04
C ALA A 10 1.19 11.43 -13.84
N PHE A 11 2.46 11.77 -13.61
CA PHE A 11 3.17 12.83 -14.33
C PHE A 11 4.04 12.31 -15.49
N SER A 12 4.12 11.00 -15.70
CA SER A 12 4.83 10.43 -16.86
C SER A 12 4.06 10.73 -18.15
N SER A 13 4.77 11.26 -19.16
CA SER A 13 4.25 11.47 -20.52
C SER A 13 4.87 10.44 -21.48
N SER A 14 4.40 10.38 -22.74
CA SER A 14 4.99 9.53 -23.78
C SER A 14 6.50 9.77 -23.99
N ALA A 15 7.02 10.96 -23.67
CA ALA A 15 8.45 11.28 -23.75
C ALA A 15 9.25 10.86 -22.50
N LEU A 16 8.55 10.40 -21.46
CA LEU A 16 9.06 10.10 -20.13
C LEU A 16 8.79 8.65 -19.71
N SER A 17 8.66 7.75 -20.70
CA SER A 17 8.45 6.31 -20.48
C SER A 17 9.59 5.66 -19.69
N VAL A 18 10.81 6.21 -19.77
CA VAL A 18 11.96 5.81 -18.94
C VAL A 18 11.68 6.00 -17.44
N LEU A 19 10.83 6.96 -17.04
CA LEU A 19 10.45 7.14 -15.63
C LEU A 19 9.42 6.14 -15.12
N LEU A 20 8.79 5.33 -15.99
CA LEU A 20 7.86 4.29 -15.54
C LEU A 20 8.57 3.18 -14.77
N PHE A 21 9.79 2.82 -15.16
CA PHE A 21 10.57 1.79 -14.47
C PHE A 21 10.89 2.16 -12.99
N PRO A 22 11.50 3.33 -12.69
CA PRO A 22 11.72 3.73 -11.30
C PRO A 22 10.40 4.02 -10.56
N ALA A 23 9.36 4.49 -11.25
CA ALA A 23 8.04 4.70 -10.63
C ALA A 23 7.42 3.39 -10.16
N LEU A 24 7.38 2.37 -11.01
CA LEU A 24 6.89 1.03 -10.67
C LEU A 24 7.74 0.38 -9.57
N SER A 25 9.06 0.56 -9.63
CA SER A 25 9.96 0.10 -8.56
C SER A 25 9.63 0.73 -7.21
N CYS A 26 9.38 2.04 -7.19
CA CYS A 26 8.97 2.76 -5.97
C CYS A 26 7.59 2.31 -5.45
N ILE A 27 6.65 2.01 -6.36
CA ILE A 27 5.32 1.46 -6.00
C ILE A 27 5.50 0.08 -5.35
N SER A 28 6.29 -0.80 -5.95
CA SER A 28 6.53 -2.16 -5.45
C SER A 28 7.21 -2.15 -4.07
N VAL A 29 8.32 -1.41 -3.92
CA VAL A 29 9.04 -1.30 -2.64
C VAL A 29 8.15 -0.66 -1.58
N GLY A 30 7.42 0.40 -1.93
CA GLY A 30 6.49 1.07 -1.03
C GLY A 30 5.34 0.16 -0.58
N GLY A 31 4.80 -0.65 -1.48
CA GLY A 31 3.73 -1.61 -1.18
C GLY A 31 4.17 -2.70 -0.22
N ILE A 32 5.34 -3.31 -0.46
CA ILE A 32 5.90 -4.36 0.43
C ILE A 32 6.19 -3.78 1.82
N LEU A 33 6.78 -2.59 1.90
CA LEU A 33 7.03 -1.93 3.19
C LEU A 33 5.73 -1.65 3.96
N PHE A 34 4.68 -1.23 3.26
CA PHE A 34 3.37 -1.02 3.86
C PHE A 34 2.77 -2.34 4.37
N LEU A 35 2.88 -3.43 3.61
CA LEU A 35 2.42 -4.75 4.05
C LEU A 35 3.14 -5.19 5.33
N VAL A 36 4.48 -5.18 5.34
CA VAL A 36 5.29 -5.66 6.48
C VAL A 36 5.02 -4.86 7.75
N THR A 37 4.87 -3.54 7.64
CA THR A 37 4.54 -2.69 8.80
C THR A 37 3.15 -2.99 9.35
N ASN A 38 2.17 -3.28 8.49
CA ASN A 38 0.82 -3.66 8.92
C ASN A 38 0.74 -5.09 9.48
N MET A 39 1.63 -6.02 9.09
CA MET A 39 1.65 -7.38 9.66
C MET A 39 1.89 -7.40 11.17
N GLN A 40 2.51 -6.35 11.74
CA GLN A 40 2.69 -6.23 13.20
C GLN A 40 1.36 -6.24 13.95
N ILE A 41 0.27 -5.76 13.33
CA ILE A 41 -1.09 -5.81 13.90
C ILE A 41 -1.49 -7.25 14.20
N GLY A 42 -1.03 -8.22 13.40
CA GLY A 42 -1.28 -9.64 13.66
C GLY A 42 -0.75 -10.12 15.01
N ASN A 43 0.31 -9.51 15.55
CA ASN A 43 0.86 -9.87 16.86
C ASN A 43 -0.13 -9.60 18.02
N LEU A 44 -1.12 -8.71 17.81
CA LEU A 44 -2.16 -8.41 18.79
C LEU A 44 -3.19 -9.50 18.96
N PHE A 45 -3.32 -10.37 17.97
CA PHE A 45 -4.38 -11.36 17.91
C PHE A 45 -3.94 -12.74 18.38
N GLY A 46 -2.82 -12.85 19.13
CA GLY A 46 -2.39 -14.08 19.81
C GLY A 46 -2.49 -15.33 18.93
N SER A 47 -3.44 -16.23 19.25
CA SER A 47 -3.69 -17.49 18.51
C SER A 47 -4.19 -17.29 17.08
N ALA A 48 -4.86 -16.17 16.76
CA ALA A 48 -5.35 -15.84 15.43
C ALA A 48 -4.32 -15.05 14.57
N ARG A 49 -3.11 -14.80 15.09
CA ARG A 49 -2.03 -14.07 14.39
C ARG A 49 -1.80 -14.55 12.97
N SER A 50 -1.67 -15.87 12.79
CA SER A 50 -1.39 -16.47 11.48
C SER A 50 -2.51 -16.19 10.49
N THR A 51 -3.77 -16.28 10.93
CA THR A 51 -4.95 -15.98 10.12
C THR A 51 -4.96 -14.52 9.68
N ILE A 52 -4.69 -13.58 10.60
CA ILE A 52 -4.65 -12.14 10.29
C ILE A 52 -3.53 -11.83 9.28
N ILE A 53 -2.32 -12.36 9.50
CA ILE A 53 -1.19 -12.17 8.58
C ILE A 53 -1.49 -12.79 7.21
N THR A 54 -2.11 -13.97 7.16
CA THR A 54 -2.50 -14.64 5.91
C THR A 54 -3.54 -13.81 5.15
N LEU A 55 -4.51 -13.23 5.85
CA LEU A 55 -5.51 -12.33 5.26
C LEU A 55 -4.86 -11.08 4.65
N TYR A 56 -3.90 -10.46 5.37
CA TYR A 56 -3.14 -9.32 4.83
C TYR A 56 -2.38 -9.68 3.55
N ASN A 57 -1.70 -10.83 3.51
CA ASN A 57 -1.01 -11.30 2.31
C ASN A 57 -1.98 -11.56 1.15
N GLY A 58 -3.11 -12.23 1.41
CA GLY A 58 -4.12 -12.50 0.40
C GLY A 58 -4.73 -11.21 -0.19
N ALA A 59 -5.01 -10.22 0.67
CA ALA A 59 -5.49 -8.91 0.23
C ALA A 59 -4.44 -8.14 -0.57
N PHE A 60 -3.17 -8.21 -0.17
CA PHE A 60 -2.06 -7.58 -0.90
C PHE A 60 -1.84 -8.22 -2.27
N ASP A 61 -1.83 -9.55 -2.36
CA ASP A 61 -1.68 -10.28 -3.62
C ASP A 61 -2.83 -9.95 -4.59
N SER A 62 -4.06 -9.93 -4.07
CA SER A 62 -5.27 -9.56 -4.81
C SER A 62 -5.26 -8.09 -5.29
N SER A 63 -4.48 -7.20 -4.67
CA SER A 63 -4.42 -5.78 -5.06
C SER A 63 -3.87 -5.57 -6.48
N SER A 64 -3.14 -6.55 -7.03
CA SER A 64 -2.70 -6.54 -8.42
C SER A 64 -3.86 -6.41 -9.42
N ALA A 65 -5.07 -6.87 -9.06
CA ALA A 65 -6.29 -6.72 -9.86
C ALA A 65 -6.66 -5.24 -10.12
N LEU A 66 -6.19 -4.30 -9.29
CA LEU A 66 -6.37 -2.87 -9.55
C LEU A 66 -5.73 -2.43 -10.87
N PHE A 67 -4.59 -3.00 -11.26
CA PHE A 67 -3.97 -2.69 -12.56
C PHE A 67 -4.84 -3.17 -13.73
N LEU A 68 -5.56 -4.28 -13.57
CA LEU A 68 -6.52 -4.76 -14.56
C LEU A 68 -7.73 -3.81 -14.64
N ILE A 69 -8.25 -3.34 -13.52
CA ILE A 69 -9.33 -2.34 -13.48
C ILE A 69 -8.87 -1.04 -14.17
N ILE A 70 -7.67 -0.56 -13.89
CA ILE A 70 -7.11 0.65 -14.53
C ILE A 70 -7.00 0.46 -16.05
N LYS A 71 -6.58 -0.72 -16.50
CA LYS A 71 -6.54 -1.05 -17.92
C LYS A 71 -7.93 -0.97 -18.55
N LEU A 72 -8.94 -1.58 -17.93
CA LEU A 72 -10.33 -1.54 -18.42
C LEU A 72 -10.89 -0.11 -18.45
N LEU A 73 -10.61 0.70 -17.42
CA LEU A 73 -10.98 2.12 -17.39
C LEU A 73 -10.31 2.90 -18.52
N PHE A 74 -9.05 2.59 -18.81
CA PHE A 74 -8.33 3.20 -19.93
C PHE A 74 -8.93 2.83 -21.29
N GLU A 75 -9.29 1.56 -21.49
CA GLU A 75 -10.00 1.10 -22.69
C GLU A 75 -11.40 1.75 -22.82
N ALA A 76 -12.05 2.06 -21.70
CA ALA A 76 -13.31 2.81 -21.67
C ALA A 76 -13.17 4.33 -21.89
N GLY A 77 -11.95 4.84 -22.14
CA GLY A 77 -11.69 6.24 -22.46
C GLY A 77 -11.29 7.13 -21.28
N ILE A 78 -11.12 6.57 -20.07
CA ILE A 78 -10.61 7.33 -18.92
C ILE A 78 -9.10 7.44 -19.01
N SER A 79 -8.56 8.67 -18.90
CA SER A 79 -7.11 8.86 -18.99
C SER A 79 -6.35 8.12 -17.88
N LEU A 80 -5.23 7.48 -18.24
CA LEU A 80 -4.36 6.78 -17.29
C LEU A 80 -3.87 7.72 -16.17
N ARG A 81 -3.61 8.99 -16.52
CA ARG A 81 -3.26 10.05 -15.57
C ARG A 81 -4.33 10.25 -14.50
N ALA A 82 -5.62 10.31 -14.88
CA ALA A 82 -6.71 10.47 -13.92
C ALA A 82 -6.79 9.28 -12.95
N SER A 83 -6.65 8.05 -13.45
CA SER A 83 -6.67 6.83 -12.63
C SER A 83 -5.51 6.80 -11.62
N PHE A 84 -4.29 7.17 -12.04
CA PHE A 84 -3.14 7.22 -11.13
C PHE A 84 -3.18 8.42 -10.16
N LEU A 85 -3.78 9.55 -10.54
CA LEU A 85 -4.06 10.66 -9.61
C LEU A 85 -5.07 10.24 -8.53
N PHE A 86 -6.11 9.51 -8.92
CA PHE A 86 -7.07 8.96 -7.98
C PHE A 86 -6.39 7.99 -6.98
N LEU A 87 -5.58 7.07 -7.48
CA LEU A 87 -4.78 6.17 -6.62
C LEU A 87 -3.83 6.94 -5.70
N ALA A 88 -3.17 7.99 -6.20
CA ALA A 88 -2.31 8.83 -5.38
C ALA A 88 -3.09 9.55 -4.27
N ALA A 89 -4.29 10.06 -4.58
CA ALA A 89 -5.17 10.68 -3.59
C ALA A 89 -5.63 9.68 -2.52
N CYS A 90 -6.01 8.45 -2.90
CA CYS A 90 -6.29 7.38 -1.94
C CYS A 90 -5.05 7.05 -1.08
N GLY A 91 -3.86 7.09 -1.67
CA GLY A 91 -2.59 6.93 -0.95
C GLY A 91 -2.35 8.00 0.12
N ILE A 92 -2.88 9.22 -0.04
CA ILE A 92 -2.80 10.28 0.99
C ILE A 92 -3.61 9.90 2.23
N ILE A 93 -4.77 9.25 2.07
CA ILE A 93 -5.57 8.75 3.20
C ILE A 93 -4.77 7.72 4.01
N HIS A 94 -4.04 6.84 3.32
CA HIS A 94 -3.12 5.91 3.98
C HIS A 94 -1.97 6.63 4.70
N LEU A 95 -1.39 7.67 4.11
CA LEU A 95 -0.35 8.48 4.76
C LEU A 95 -0.89 9.16 6.03
N VAL A 96 -2.09 9.72 6.00
CA VAL A 96 -2.72 10.33 7.18
C VAL A 96 -2.92 9.29 8.28
N ARG A 97 -3.42 8.09 7.96
CA ARG A 97 -3.49 6.99 8.92
C ARG A 97 -2.12 6.60 9.47
N THR A 98 -1.10 6.48 8.62
CA THR A 98 0.25 6.10 9.07
C THR A 98 0.88 7.17 9.95
N PHE A 99 0.71 8.46 9.65
CA PHE A 99 1.30 9.53 10.47
C PHE A 99 0.56 9.77 11.79
N LEU A 100 -0.76 9.51 11.84
CA LEU A 100 -1.58 9.77 13.03
C LEU A 100 -1.83 8.54 13.91
N LEU A 101 -1.88 7.33 13.34
CA LEU A 101 -2.29 6.11 14.04
C LEU A 101 -1.20 5.04 14.13
N LEU A 102 -0.04 5.20 13.47
CA LEU A 102 1.01 4.19 13.56
C LEU A 102 1.62 4.23 14.98
N PRO A 103 1.61 3.12 15.73
CA PRO A 103 2.34 3.02 16.98
C PRO A 103 3.82 3.31 16.72
N ARG A 104 4.40 4.21 17.51
CA ARG A 104 5.83 4.58 17.39
C ARG A 104 6.78 3.42 17.72
N THR A 105 6.26 2.30 18.20
CA THR A 105 7.02 1.16 18.72
C THR A 105 6.59 -0.14 18.06
N HIS A 106 7.58 -1.00 17.79
CA HIS A 106 7.36 -2.36 17.29
C HIS A 106 6.48 -3.15 18.26
N ILE A 107 5.43 -3.81 17.79
CA ILE A 107 4.54 -4.63 18.63
C ILE A 107 5.25 -5.96 18.93
N PRO A 108 5.75 -6.18 20.17
CA PRO A 108 6.49 -7.38 20.51
C PRO A 108 5.60 -8.63 20.45
N TYR A 109 6.21 -9.77 20.14
CA TYR A 109 5.57 -11.08 20.22
C TYR A 109 6.50 -12.06 20.95
N PRO A 110 6.04 -12.77 22.00
CA PRO A 110 4.71 -12.68 22.63
C PRO A 110 4.47 -11.33 23.34
N LEU A 111 3.20 -10.96 23.54
CA LEU A 111 2.83 -9.71 24.22
C LEU A 111 3.20 -9.79 25.72
N PRO A 112 3.83 -8.76 26.31
CA PRO A 112 4.06 -8.68 27.74
C PRO A 112 2.74 -8.65 28.52
N GLU A 113 2.73 -9.19 29.75
CA GLU A 113 1.57 -9.08 30.64
C GLU A 113 1.23 -7.60 30.89
N GLY A 114 -0.01 -7.20 30.62
CA GLY A 114 -0.50 -5.82 30.81
C GLY A 114 -0.39 -4.88 29.61
N TYR A 115 -0.06 -5.35 28.40
CA TYR A 115 0.01 -4.50 27.21
C TYR A 115 -1.36 -3.90 26.84
N THR A 116 -1.52 -2.60 27.09
CA THR A 116 -2.71 -1.82 26.70
C THR A 116 -2.39 -1.05 25.42
N TYR A 117 -3.18 -1.26 24.37
CA TYR A 117 -3.10 -0.48 23.15
C TYR A 117 -3.58 0.95 23.46
N GLY A 118 -2.74 1.95 23.19
CA GLY A 118 -3.07 3.37 23.39
C GLY A 118 -4.10 3.87 22.38
#